data_AF-A0A7S4M8X5-F1
#
_entry.id   AF-A0A7S4M8X5-F1
#
_cell.length_a   1.000
_cell.length_b   1.000
_cell.length_c   1.000
_cell.angle_alpha   90.00
_cell.angle_beta   90.00
_cell.angle_gamma   90.00
#
_symmetry.space_group_name_H-M   'P 1'
#
loop_
_entity.id
_entity.type
_entity.pdbx_description
1 polymer ?
#
loop_
_entity_poly.entity_id
_entity_poly.type
_entity_poly.pdbx_seq_one_letter_code
_entity_poly.pdbx_strand_id
1 'polypeptide(L)'
;MSKGSGIAAIFAAIGGFRNSCVSSYAFSPVLNVSNMNRFKPVSTFSNSPFGSLANSKLCERTKGATNKNKDAILLLLARMTSYFSSMVDSQSNRFYYRCLPESGVRVHGHCPIRDLGASWDTVTLLNFWNSNTDAELSVVFKKDWSATKSKLSAAIKATVEEYTRGQWHSFRGSNGRECVAMPSKFLREPSNIAHSAFLLLASTGALRLSIINELDPAVPINNFVNGILTMEQDSSGAFAIHFGSNDIHQGIEFYPGEALLALLDTYQFATLQGECVKQGTTQVLAKSTQDSVLPAVIRGFQFYSQYYRQGNVDSHYTGFFGNWQVQCFSKLWDILHQHEVESEEPLLGEQNLADEVADYVFELCDSITSSVSWQQLMKGHFRSVSTVEIACGLEALADGTRVAFTQLSESRQRKCAERGGNHSTKYLPYIDKAVMFLTAVMDQVPTGAVGSGGLGHALHLSEQRLDVTGHAVNALV
;
A
#
# COMPACT_ATOMS: atom_id res chain seq x y z
N MET A 1 30.35 65.74 -18.18
CA MET A 1 30.35 65.24 -19.58
C MET A 1 30.66 63.75 -19.57
N SER A 2 30.39 63.03 -20.67
CA SER A 2 30.77 61.63 -20.97
C SER A 2 30.45 60.49 -19.96
N LYS A 3 29.54 59.59 -20.39
CA LYS A 3 29.57 58.10 -20.34
C LYS A 3 29.90 57.37 -18.99
N GLY A 4 29.20 56.32 -18.57
CA GLY A 4 28.00 55.65 -19.11
C GLY A 4 27.82 54.20 -18.55
N SER A 5 26.61 53.64 -18.68
CA SER A 5 26.23 52.20 -18.60
C SER A 5 26.74 51.30 -17.45
N GLY A 6 25.82 50.65 -16.71
CA GLY A 6 26.11 49.44 -15.93
C GLY A 6 24.98 48.97 -15.01
N ILE A 7 24.48 47.74 -15.20
CA ILE A 7 23.58 47.04 -14.25
C ILE A 7 24.27 45.75 -13.78
N ALA A 8 24.63 45.69 -12.51
CA ALA A 8 25.04 44.51 -11.73
C ALA A 8 25.39 44.96 -10.30
N ALA A 9 25.30 44.15 -9.24
CA ALA A 9 24.50 42.96 -8.97
C ALA A 9 24.51 42.74 -7.43
N ILE A 10 23.41 42.34 -6.80
CA ILE A 10 23.38 42.07 -5.35
C ILE A 10 23.64 40.58 -5.10
N PHE A 11 24.87 40.25 -4.74
CA PHE A 11 25.27 38.94 -4.21
C PHE A 11 25.55 39.08 -2.70
N ALA A 12 24.78 38.39 -1.84
CA ALA A 12 25.19 37.83 -0.53
C ALA A 12 23.98 37.41 0.35
N ALA A 13 23.20 36.39 -0.04
CA ALA A 13 22.15 35.81 0.81
C ALA A 13 21.78 34.35 0.47
N ILE A 14 22.75 33.51 0.09
CA ILE A 14 22.53 32.07 -0.17
C ILE A 14 23.48 31.26 0.73
N GLY A 15 22.92 30.49 1.65
CA GLY A 15 23.71 29.64 2.54
C GLY A 15 22.88 28.95 3.62
N GLY A 16 22.49 27.69 3.38
CA GLY A 16 22.05 26.78 4.43
C GLY A 16 20.55 26.46 4.50
N PHE A 17 20.03 25.78 3.48
CA PHE A 17 18.99 24.77 3.71
C PHE A 17 19.59 23.39 3.41
N ARG A 18 19.42 22.44 4.34
CA ARG A 18 19.83 21.04 4.18
C ARG A 18 18.64 20.22 3.69
N ASN A 19 18.90 19.27 2.80
CA ASN A 19 17.92 18.29 2.36
C ASN A 19 17.41 17.48 3.56
N SER A 20 16.09 17.39 3.71
CA SER A 20 15.43 16.52 4.69
C SER A 20 14.10 16.01 4.16
N CYS A 21 14.00 14.68 4.02
CA CYS A 21 12.74 13.92 3.96
C CYS A 21 11.71 14.32 2.88
N VAL A 22 12.06 14.15 1.61
CA VAL A 22 11.06 13.85 0.55
C VAL A 22 11.45 12.51 -0.08
N SER A 23 10.73 11.45 0.28
CA SER A 23 10.70 10.15 -0.40
C SER A 23 9.58 9.28 0.16
N SER A 24 8.56 9.11 -0.66
CA SER A 24 7.71 7.94 -0.82
C SER A 24 8.37 6.58 -0.47
N TYR A 25 7.71 5.56 0.09
CA TYR A 25 6.29 5.09 0.11
C TYR A 25 6.04 3.86 -0.84
N ALA A 26 5.01 3.07 -0.51
CA ALA A 26 4.73 1.61 -0.65
C ALA A 26 3.56 1.10 -1.58
N PHE A 27 3.15 -0.19 -1.39
CA PHE A 27 1.88 -1.00 -1.47
C PHE A 27 1.38 -1.83 -2.70
N SER A 28 0.55 -2.87 -2.45
CA SER A 28 0.69 -4.25 -3.03
C SER A 28 -0.44 -5.11 -3.70
N PRO A 29 -1.53 -5.56 -3.04
CA PRO A 29 -1.72 -7.02 -2.72
C PRO A 29 -2.67 -7.90 -3.62
N VAL A 30 -3.04 -9.12 -3.13
CA VAL A 30 -4.24 -10.00 -3.46
C VAL A 30 -4.03 -11.19 -4.46
N LEU A 31 -4.80 -12.31 -4.52
CA LEU A 31 -5.37 -13.34 -3.60
C LEU A 31 -5.41 -14.67 -4.44
N ASN A 32 -6.34 -15.66 -4.50
CA ASN A 32 -7.62 -16.10 -3.90
C ASN A 32 -7.85 -17.60 -4.34
N VAL A 33 -8.71 -18.51 -3.83
CA VAL A 33 -9.71 -18.60 -2.73
C VAL A 33 -9.33 -19.85 -1.85
N SER A 34 -10.11 -20.68 -1.13
CA SER A 34 -11.54 -21.08 -0.96
C SER A 34 -11.75 -21.49 0.54
N ASN A 35 -12.84 -22.08 1.07
CA ASN A 35 -14.05 -22.74 0.56
C ASN A 35 -15.19 -22.67 1.62
N MET A 36 -16.44 -22.36 1.24
CA MET A 36 -17.60 -22.43 2.15
C MET A 36 -18.16 -23.85 2.25
N ASN A 37 -18.94 -24.15 3.30
CA ASN A 37 -19.79 -25.35 3.28
C ASN A 37 -21.02 -25.28 4.22
N ARG A 38 -22.20 -24.90 3.68
CA ARG A 38 -23.54 -25.33 4.17
C ARG A 38 -24.72 -24.81 3.31
N PHE A 39 -24.90 -25.37 2.11
CA PHE A 39 -26.23 -25.55 1.50
C PHE A 39 -26.25 -26.86 0.69
N LYS A 40 -27.44 -27.44 0.45
CA LYS A 40 -27.58 -28.79 -0.13
C LYS A 40 -27.64 -28.76 -1.66
N PRO A 41 -27.08 -29.76 -2.36
CA PRO A 41 -27.22 -29.88 -3.81
C PRO A 41 -28.57 -30.49 -4.22
N VAL A 42 -29.09 -30.04 -5.36
CA VAL A 42 -30.01 -30.82 -6.21
C VAL A 42 -29.18 -31.42 -7.35
N SER A 43 -29.37 -32.70 -7.66
CA SER A 43 -28.55 -33.44 -8.63
C SER A 43 -29.34 -33.82 -9.88
N THR A 44 -28.80 -33.56 -11.08
CA THR A 44 -29.16 -34.28 -12.32
C THR A 44 -28.19 -34.01 -13.48
N PHE A 45 -27.79 -35.09 -14.20
CA PHE A 45 -27.15 -35.16 -15.54
C PHE A 45 -25.82 -34.39 -15.81
N SER A 46 -24.88 -34.87 -16.63
CA SER A 46 -24.51 -36.24 -17.05
C SER A 46 -23.12 -36.28 -17.70
N ASN A 47 -22.52 -37.47 -17.78
CA ASN A 47 -21.16 -37.69 -18.32
C ASN A 47 -21.08 -37.63 -19.86
N SER A 48 -19.92 -37.20 -20.37
CA SER A 48 -19.39 -37.57 -21.70
C SER A 48 -17.86 -37.75 -21.60
N PRO A 49 -17.28 -38.94 -21.90
CA PRO A 49 -15.87 -39.21 -21.58
C PRO A 49 -14.96 -39.43 -22.81
N PHE A 50 -13.98 -38.55 -23.04
CA PHE A 50 -12.74 -38.86 -23.79
C PHE A 50 -11.60 -37.91 -23.38
N GLY A 51 -10.34 -38.37 -23.45
CA GLY A 51 -9.16 -37.49 -23.39
C GLY A 51 -8.31 -37.48 -22.10
N SER A 52 -8.20 -38.58 -21.35
CA SER A 52 -7.28 -38.67 -20.19
C SER A 52 -6.06 -39.56 -20.47
N LEU A 53 -4.85 -39.01 -20.29
CA LEU A 53 -3.65 -39.68 -19.76
C LEU A 53 -2.37 -38.80 -19.79
N ALA A 54 -2.31 -37.79 -20.66
CA ALA A 54 -1.09 -36.97 -20.83
C ALA A 54 -0.90 -35.86 -19.78
N ASN A 55 -1.99 -35.25 -19.29
CA ASN A 55 -1.93 -33.99 -18.52
C ASN A 55 -1.60 -34.14 -17.02
N SER A 56 -1.66 -35.35 -16.45
CA SER A 56 -1.49 -35.55 -14.99
C SER A 56 -0.08 -35.19 -14.51
N LYS A 57 0.96 -35.71 -15.17
CA LYS A 57 2.36 -35.51 -14.78
C LYS A 57 2.86 -34.07 -14.89
N LEU A 58 2.20 -33.23 -15.71
CA LEU A 58 2.49 -31.80 -15.76
C LEU A 58 1.85 -31.07 -14.57
N CYS A 59 0.59 -31.39 -14.26
CA CYS A 59 -0.16 -30.85 -13.12
C CYS A 59 0.45 -31.23 -11.75
N GLU A 60 1.01 -32.44 -11.61
CA GLU A 60 1.75 -32.83 -10.40
C GLU A 60 3.06 -32.07 -10.24
N ARG A 61 3.79 -31.83 -11.34
CA ARG A 61 5.04 -31.05 -11.33
C ARG A 61 4.81 -29.57 -11.02
N THR A 62 3.76 -28.95 -11.55
CA THR A 62 3.42 -27.57 -11.20
C THR A 62 3.00 -27.44 -9.74
N LYS A 63 2.13 -28.32 -9.23
CA LYS A 63 1.76 -28.35 -7.80
C LYS A 63 2.97 -28.51 -6.86
N GLY A 64 3.93 -29.36 -7.24
CA GLY A 64 5.18 -29.54 -6.49
C GLY A 64 6.14 -28.34 -6.54
N ALA A 65 5.92 -27.38 -7.44
CA ALA A 65 6.67 -26.12 -7.53
C ALA A 65 5.92 -24.96 -6.85
N THR A 66 4.61 -24.80 -7.10
CA THR A 66 3.78 -23.73 -6.50
C THR A 66 3.80 -23.78 -4.98
N ASN A 67 3.76 -24.99 -4.40
CA ASN A 67 3.82 -25.15 -2.95
C ASN A 67 5.16 -24.63 -2.38
N LYS A 68 6.29 -24.87 -3.06
CA LYS A 68 7.60 -24.38 -2.61
C LYS A 68 7.71 -22.86 -2.64
N ASN A 69 7.11 -22.21 -3.63
CA ASN A 69 7.07 -20.75 -3.68
C ASN A 69 6.17 -20.20 -2.56
N LYS A 70 5.00 -20.81 -2.29
CA LYS A 70 4.16 -20.45 -1.13
C LYS A 70 4.92 -20.62 0.20
N ASP A 71 5.57 -21.77 0.40
CA ASP A 71 6.32 -22.07 1.63
C ASP A 71 7.47 -21.08 1.87
N ALA A 72 8.16 -20.66 0.79
CA ALA A 72 9.21 -19.65 0.85
C ALA A 72 8.66 -18.25 1.19
N ILE A 73 7.53 -17.85 0.60
CA ILE A 73 6.85 -16.58 0.89
C ILE A 73 6.36 -16.54 2.34
N LEU A 74 5.71 -17.61 2.83
CA LEU A 74 5.30 -17.73 4.22
C LEU A 74 6.49 -17.64 5.19
N LEU A 75 7.64 -18.24 4.85
CA LEU A 75 8.85 -18.16 5.66
C LEU A 75 9.47 -16.75 5.68
N LEU A 76 9.40 -16.00 4.59
CA LEU A 76 9.81 -14.59 4.55
C LEU A 76 8.90 -13.73 5.43
N LEU A 77 7.58 -13.84 5.26
CA LEU A 77 6.59 -13.15 6.10
C LEU A 77 6.78 -13.49 7.59
N ALA A 78 7.13 -14.73 7.93
CA ALA A 78 7.43 -15.15 9.31
C ALA A 78 8.62 -14.39 9.92
N ARG A 79 9.70 -14.26 9.14
CA ARG A 79 10.91 -13.53 9.54
C ARG A 79 10.61 -12.03 9.68
N MET A 80 9.86 -11.45 8.74
CA MET A 80 9.41 -10.06 8.81
C MET A 80 8.50 -9.81 10.03
N THR A 81 7.54 -10.71 10.30
CA THR A 81 6.67 -10.64 11.49
C THR A 81 7.48 -10.68 12.79
N SER A 82 8.49 -11.55 12.83
CA SER A 82 9.43 -11.65 13.95
C SER A 82 10.25 -10.37 14.12
N TYR A 83 10.68 -9.76 13.02
CA TYR A 83 11.37 -8.47 13.01
C TYR A 83 10.48 -7.32 13.49
N PHE A 84 9.27 -7.15 12.94
CA PHE A 84 8.28 -6.17 13.40
C PHE A 84 8.03 -6.30 14.91
N SER A 85 7.82 -7.52 15.41
CA SER A 85 7.67 -7.81 16.85
C SER A 85 8.93 -7.42 17.65
N SER A 86 10.12 -7.67 17.12
CA SER A 86 11.40 -7.27 17.72
C SER A 86 11.64 -5.75 17.73
N MET A 87 10.89 -4.99 16.91
CA MET A 87 10.97 -3.55 16.74
C MET A 87 9.91 -2.78 17.54
N VAL A 88 9.01 -3.44 18.27
CA VAL A 88 8.14 -2.78 19.25
C VAL A 88 8.91 -2.47 20.54
N ASP A 89 8.97 -1.18 20.90
CA ASP A 89 9.50 -0.64 22.16
C ASP A 89 8.64 -1.03 23.36
N SER A 90 9.25 -1.63 24.38
CA SER A 90 8.57 -2.06 25.60
C SER A 90 8.15 -0.93 26.54
N GLN A 91 8.65 0.30 26.36
CA GLN A 91 8.25 1.45 27.18
C GLN A 91 7.03 2.17 26.59
N SER A 92 7.11 2.55 25.31
CA SER A 92 6.01 3.28 24.64
C SER A 92 4.94 2.37 24.03
N ASN A 93 5.22 1.07 23.83
CA ASN A 93 4.47 0.19 22.93
C ASN A 93 4.28 0.81 21.54
N ARG A 94 5.33 1.39 20.96
CA ARG A 94 5.33 1.90 19.57
C ARG A 94 6.55 1.38 18.83
N PHE A 95 6.64 1.62 17.52
CA PHE A 95 7.70 1.05 16.71
C PHE A 95 9.00 1.88 16.77
N TYR A 96 10.13 1.20 16.94
CA TYR A 96 11.42 1.74 16.52
C TYR A 96 11.46 1.79 14.98
N TYR A 97 12.06 2.82 14.40
CA TYR A 97 12.06 3.00 12.94
C TYR A 97 13.13 2.16 12.24
N ARG A 98 14.30 2.02 12.85
CA ARG A 98 15.45 1.30 12.27
C ARG A 98 16.35 0.70 13.34
N CYS A 99 17.18 -0.26 12.98
CA CYS A 99 18.15 -0.87 13.90
C CYS A 99 19.48 -1.22 13.24
N LEU A 100 20.51 -1.33 14.06
CA LEU A 100 21.90 -1.61 13.69
C LEU A 100 22.30 -2.98 14.27
N PRO A 101 22.30 -4.06 13.47
CA PRO A 101 22.54 -5.42 13.97
C PRO A 101 23.89 -5.59 14.66
N GLU A 102 24.93 -4.94 14.15
CA GLU A 102 26.30 -5.00 14.66
C GLU A 102 26.45 -4.49 16.11
N SER A 103 25.60 -3.54 16.53
CA SER A 103 25.62 -2.93 17.86
C SER A 103 24.40 -3.26 18.72
N GLY A 104 23.42 -3.98 18.17
CA GLY A 104 22.14 -4.27 18.82
C GLY A 104 21.22 -3.05 19.03
N VAL A 105 21.63 -1.87 18.54
CA VAL A 105 20.92 -0.60 18.79
C VAL A 105 19.66 -0.51 17.94
N ARG A 106 18.55 -0.18 18.59
CA ARG A 106 17.30 0.24 17.93
C ARG A 106 17.16 1.75 18.05
N VAL A 107 16.67 2.41 17.01
CA VAL A 107 16.60 3.87 16.92
C VAL A 107 15.16 4.32 16.72
N HIS A 108 14.66 5.10 17.68
CA HIS A 108 13.46 5.91 17.51
C HIS A 108 13.78 7.05 16.54
N GLY A 109 13.25 6.97 15.33
CA GLY A 109 13.19 8.10 14.41
C GLY A 109 11.89 8.86 14.68
N HIS A 110 11.97 10.14 15.08
CA HIS A 110 10.78 10.97 15.17
C HIS A 110 10.38 11.43 13.77
N CYS A 111 9.64 10.55 13.07
CA CYS A 111 9.07 10.77 11.76
C CYS A 111 7.64 10.17 11.77
N PRO A 112 6.63 10.96 12.19
CA PRO A 112 5.23 10.55 12.27
C PRO A 112 4.71 9.74 11.07
N ILE A 113 5.07 10.15 9.84
CA ILE A 113 4.71 9.42 8.62
C ILE A 113 5.13 7.94 8.71
N ARG A 114 6.33 7.63 9.19
CA ARG A 114 6.82 6.23 9.26
C ARG A 114 6.31 5.45 10.47
N ASP A 115 5.94 6.13 11.56
CA ASP A 115 5.32 5.54 12.76
C ASP A 115 3.88 5.06 12.44
N LEU A 116 3.12 5.92 11.74
CA LEU A 116 1.80 5.61 11.21
C LEU A 116 1.84 4.54 10.11
N GLY A 117 2.80 4.65 9.17
CA GLY A 117 3.01 3.67 8.10
C GLY A 117 3.29 2.27 8.62
N ALA A 118 4.26 2.12 9.53
CA ALA A 118 4.58 0.84 10.16
C ALA A 118 3.38 0.23 10.92
N SER A 119 2.48 1.06 11.46
CA SER A 119 1.25 0.59 12.09
C SER A 119 0.29 -0.02 11.06
N TRP A 120 0.14 0.57 9.87
CA TRP A 120 -0.66 0.00 8.79
C TRP A 120 -0.01 -1.22 8.13
N ASP A 121 1.31 -1.22 7.89
CA ASP A 121 2.05 -2.43 7.46
C ASP A 121 1.80 -3.59 8.43
N THR A 122 1.80 -3.30 9.74
CA THR A 122 1.50 -4.30 10.78
C THR A 122 0.04 -4.75 10.75
N VAL A 123 -0.94 -3.88 10.48
CA VAL A 123 -2.33 -4.29 10.25
C VAL A 123 -2.41 -5.27 9.09
N THR A 124 -1.84 -4.93 7.93
CA THR A 124 -1.87 -5.78 6.73
C THR A 124 -1.33 -7.17 7.03
N LEU A 125 -0.19 -7.24 7.75
CA LEU A 125 0.42 -8.48 8.21
C LEU A 125 -0.46 -9.27 9.19
N LEU A 126 -1.07 -8.61 10.19
CA LEU A 126 -1.97 -9.27 11.13
C LEU A 126 -3.27 -9.74 10.45
N ASN A 127 -3.76 -9.02 9.44
CA ASN A 127 -4.94 -9.39 8.68
C ASN A 127 -4.69 -10.66 7.85
N PHE A 128 -3.56 -10.71 7.13
CA PHE A 128 -3.09 -11.92 6.45
C PHE A 128 -3.02 -13.13 7.37
N TRP A 129 -2.32 -13.01 8.50
CA TRP A 129 -2.15 -14.13 9.43
C TRP A 129 -3.46 -14.56 10.11
N ASN A 130 -4.42 -13.65 10.30
CA ASN A 130 -5.76 -14.01 10.78
C ASN A 130 -6.62 -14.75 9.74
N SER A 131 -6.27 -14.66 8.45
CA SER A 131 -6.91 -15.42 7.36
C SER A 131 -6.24 -16.77 7.06
N ASN A 132 -5.07 -17.05 7.66
CA ASN A 132 -4.38 -18.34 7.53
C ASN A 132 -4.91 -19.37 8.55
N THR A 133 -4.73 -20.66 8.28
CA THR A 133 -5.18 -21.72 9.19
C THR A 133 -4.25 -21.90 10.40
N ASP A 134 -4.79 -22.42 11.51
CA ASP A 134 -3.98 -22.84 12.68
C ASP A 134 -2.85 -23.81 12.29
N ALA A 135 -3.05 -24.64 11.26
CA ALA A 135 -2.03 -25.54 10.74
C ALA A 135 -0.85 -24.77 10.15
N GLU A 136 -1.10 -23.81 9.24
CA GLU A 136 -0.07 -22.95 8.64
C GLU A 136 0.63 -22.11 9.70
N LEU A 137 -0.12 -21.50 10.62
CA LEU A 137 0.42 -20.73 11.74
C LEU A 137 1.29 -21.59 12.67
N SER A 138 0.92 -22.86 12.91
CA SER A 138 1.71 -23.78 13.75
C SER A 138 3.01 -24.25 13.11
N VAL A 139 3.05 -24.43 11.78
CA VAL A 139 4.28 -24.73 11.03
C VAL A 139 5.25 -23.57 11.13
N VAL A 140 4.74 -22.35 10.98
CA VAL A 140 5.52 -21.13 10.87
C VAL A 140 5.98 -20.60 12.25
N PHE A 141 5.05 -20.36 13.18
CA PHE A 141 5.32 -19.70 14.46
C PHE A 141 5.45 -20.66 15.65
N LYS A 142 5.16 -21.95 15.46
CA LYS A 142 5.21 -23.04 16.47
C LYS A 142 4.28 -22.86 17.68
N LYS A 143 4.53 -21.85 18.50
CA LYS A 143 3.75 -21.51 19.71
C LYS A 143 3.63 -20.00 19.98
N ASP A 144 4.51 -19.18 19.41
CA ASP A 144 4.68 -17.78 19.85
C ASP A 144 3.79 -16.77 19.10
N TRP A 145 2.91 -17.25 18.22
CA TRP A 145 1.99 -16.40 17.45
C TRP A 145 1.07 -15.56 18.35
N SER A 146 0.48 -16.13 19.40
CA SER A 146 -0.43 -15.39 20.28
C SER A 146 0.25 -14.22 21.00
N ALA A 147 1.47 -14.44 21.51
CA ALA A 147 2.28 -13.39 22.13
C ALA A 147 2.73 -12.34 21.11
N THR A 148 3.13 -12.77 19.90
CA THR A 148 3.53 -11.90 18.78
C THR A 148 2.37 -11.02 18.33
N LYS A 149 1.20 -11.60 18.04
CA LYS A 149 -0.03 -10.89 17.69
C LYS A 149 -0.42 -9.89 18.78
N SER A 150 -0.42 -10.30 20.05
CA SER A 150 -0.72 -9.42 21.18
C SER A 150 0.23 -8.20 21.23
N LYS A 151 1.54 -8.41 21.08
CA LYS A 151 2.54 -7.33 21.08
C LYS A 151 2.35 -6.37 19.89
N LEU A 152 2.06 -6.91 18.70
CA LEU A 152 1.82 -6.11 17.49
C LEU A 152 0.49 -5.35 17.53
N SER A 153 -0.59 -5.96 18.05
CA SER A 153 -1.87 -5.28 18.28
C SER A 153 -1.74 -4.16 19.31
N ALA A 154 -1.00 -4.37 20.41
CA ALA A 154 -0.68 -3.31 21.37
C ALA A 154 0.10 -2.16 20.71
N ALA A 155 1.01 -2.47 19.78
CA ALA A 155 1.80 -1.48 19.06
C ALA A 155 0.98 -0.62 18.09
N ILE A 156 0.11 -1.26 17.30
CA ILE A 156 -0.87 -0.56 16.45
C ILE A 156 -1.74 0.35 17.33
N LYS A 157 -2.31 -0.20 18.42
CA LYS A 157 -3.21 0.53 19.31
C LYS A 157 -2.55 1.77 19.90
N ALA A 158 -1.41 1.62 20.59
CA ALA A 158 -0.77 2.74 21.25
C ALA A 158 -0.22 3.79 20.27
N THR A 159 0.10 3.40 19.03
CA THR A 159 0.49 4.35 17.98
C THR A 159 -0.73 5.13 17.47
N VAL A 160 -1.85 4.47 17.17
CA VAL A 160 -3.11 5.16 16.82
C VAL A 160 -3.55 6.07 17.97
N GLU A 161 -3.57 5.60 19.23
CA GLU A 161 -3.91 6.39 20.42
C GLU A 161 -2.97 7.60 20.64
N GLU A 162 -1.68 7.50 20.28
CA GLU A 162 -0.74 8.63 20.39
C GLU A 162 -1.08 9.74 19.40
N TYR A 163 -1.26 9.39 18.12
CA TYR A 163 -1.63 10.38 17.11
C TYR A 163 -3.06 10.91 17.30
N THR A 164 -3.94 10.15 17.96
CA THR A 164 -5.38 10.48 18.10
C THR A 164 -5.79 11.15 19.41
N ARG A 165 -4.86 11.48 20.31
CA ARG A 165 -5.14 12.03 21.64
C ARG A 165 -5.57 13.52 21.66
N GLY A 166 -6.48 13.91 20.78
CA GLY A 166 -7.08 15.25 20.71
C GLY A 166 -6.17 16.36 20.18
N GLN A 167 -4.95 16.04 19.71
CA GLN A 167 -4.00 17.01 19.16
C GLN A 167 -4.28 17.30 17.68
N TRP A 168 -5.52 17.67 17.34
CA TRP A 168 -5.96 17.94 15.97
C TRP A 168 -5.99 19.45 15.66
N HIS A 169 -5.79 19.80 14.39
CA HIS A 169 -6.23 21.10 13.86
C HIS A 169 -7.57 20.91 13.14
N SER A 170 -8.66 21.33 13.79
CA SER A 170 -9.99 21.38 13.16
C SER A 170 -10.14 22.63 12.29
N PHE A 171 -10.69 22.45 11.10
CA PHE A 171 -11.04 23.52 10.16
C PHE A 171 -12.37 23.20 9.46
N ARG A 172 -12.86 24.14 8.63
CA ARG A 172 -14.03 23.90 7.77
C ARG A 172 -13.63 23.86 6.31
N GLY A 173 -14.16 22.88 5.59
CA GLY A 173 -14.04 22.82 4.13
C GLY A 173 -14.87 23.91 3.44
N SER A 174 -14.59 24.15 2.17
CA SER A 174 -15.40 25.02 1.28
C SER A 174 -16.89 24.59 1.23
N ASN A 175 -17.14 23.29 1.35
CA ASN A 175 -18.45 22.65 1.48
C ASN A 175 -19.07 22.74 2.90
N GLY A 176 -18.47 23.51 3.82
CA GLY A 176 -18.94 23.74 5.19
C GLY A 176 -18.68 22.61 6.20
N ARG A 177 -18.25 21.42 5.74
CA ARG A 177 -18.02 20.23 6.60
C ARG A 177 -16.89 20.46 7.59
N GLU A 178 -16.97 19.80 8.74
CA GLU A 178 -15.86 19.76 9.69
C GLU A 178 -14.76 18.82 9.17
N CYS A 179 -13.54 19.33 9.19
CA CYS A 179 -12.35 18.69 8.65
C CYS A 179 -11.24 18.73 9.72
N VAL A 180 -10.37 17.73 9.76
CA VAL A 180 -9.19 17.74 10.65
C VAL A 180 -7.90 17.37 9.92
N ALA A 181 -6.80 17.94 10.41
CA ALA A 181 -5.44 17.57 10.06
C ALA A 181 -4.58 17.45 11.31
N MET A 182 -3.48 16.69 11.26
CA MET A 182 -2.47 16.69 12.33
C MET A 182 -1.64 17.98 12.27
N PRO A 183 -1.48 18.74 13.38
CA PRO A 183 -0.80 20.03 13.37
C PRO A 183 0.72 19.87 13.34
N SER A 184 1.39 20.66 12.51
CA SER A 184 2.85 20.63 12.31
C SER A 184 3.67 20.79 13.61
N LYS A 185 3.09 21.39 14.67
CA LYS A 185 3.72 21.52 16.00
C LYS A 185 3.84 20.18 16.74
N PHE A 186 2.86 19.29 16.59
CA PHE A 186 2.88 17.94 17.17
C PHE A 186 3.79 17.02 16.36
N LEU A 187 3.64 17.09 15.03
CA LEU A 187 4.42 16.31 14.06
C LEU A 187 5.92 16.68 14.03
N ARG A 188 6.23 17.96 14.33
CA ARG A 188 7.54 18.62 14.15
C ARG A 188 8.05 18.69 12.71
N GLU A 189 7.24 18.24 11.76
CA GLU A 189 7.39 18.40 10.31
C GLU A 189 6.11 19.04 9.72
N PRO A 190 6.14 19.60 8.50
CA PRO A 190 4.97 20.23 7.90
C PRO A 190 3.82 19.24 7.71
N SER A 191 2.63 19.59 8.21
CA SER A 191 1.42 18.81 7.99
C SER A 191 1.17 18.57 6.50
N ASN A 192 0.81 17.35 6.14
CA ASN A 192 0.48 16.97 4.77
C ASN A 192 -0.58 15.84 4.73
N ILE A 193 -1.20 15.64 3.57
CA ILE A 193 -2.22 14.60 3.34
C ILE A 193 -1.73 13.19 3.69
N ALA A 194 -0.44 12.92 3.51
CA ALA A 194 0.20 11.63 3.75
C ALA A 194 0.11 11.18 5.22
N HIS A 195 0.22 12.12 6.17
CA HIS A 195 -0.03 11.84 7.60
C HIS A 195 -1.48 11.36 7.82
N SER A 196 -2.45 12.12 7.32
CA SER A 196 -3.89 11.80 7.43
C SER A 196 -4.21 10.46 6.76
N ALA A 197 -3.59 10.17 5.62
CA ALA A 197 -3.75 8.94 4.86
C ALA A 197 -3.30 7.71 5.64
N PHE A 198 -2.05 7.69 6.12
CA PHE A 198 -1.55 6.57 6.92
C PHE A 198 -2.33 6.39 8.25
N LEU A 199 -2.74 7.49 8.90
CA LEU A 199 -3.59 7.39 10.09
C LEU A 199 -4.94 6.72 9.78
N LEU A 200 -5.59 7.10 8.68
CA LEU A 200 -6.84 6.46 8.24
C LEU A 200 -6.62 4.98 7.95
N LEU A 201 -5.61 4.62 7.18
CA LEU A 201 -5.28 3.24 6.83
C LEU A 201 -5.00 2.38 8.08
N ALA A 202 -4.19 2.89 9.02
CA ALA A 202 -3.90 2.21 10.28
C ALA A 202 -5.15 2.08 11.18
N SER A 203 -6.01 3.11 11.23
CA SER A 203 -7.21 3.12 12.08
C SER A 203 -8.34 2.25 11.52
N THR A 204 -8.66 2.38 10.23
CA THR A 204 -9.61 1.52 9.50
C THR A 204 -9.16 0.07 9.58
N GLY A 205 -7.85 -0.17 9.44
CA GLY A 205 -7.21 -1.45 9.72
C GLY A 205 -7.41 -1.98 11.15
N ALA A 206 -7.10 -1.17 12.15
CA ALA A 206 -7.24 -1.54 13.56
C ALA A 206 -8.70 -1.83 13.96
N LEU A 207 -9.69 -1.17 13.33
CA LEU A 207 -11.12 -1.46 13.49
C LEU A 207 -11.50 -2.82 12.89
N ARG A 208 -11.10 -3.12 11.63
CA ARG A 208 -11.30 -4.44 11.01
C ARG A 208 -10.76 -5.59 11.87
N LEU A 209 -9.64 -5.36 12.55
CA LEU A 209 -8.98 -6.33 13.42
C LEU A 209 -9.47 -6.31 14.88
N SER A 210 -10.44 -5.46 15.21
CA SER A 210 -10.97 -5.22 16.57
C SER A 210 -9.88 -4.90 17.62
N ILE A 211 -8.81 -4.23 17.18
CA ILE A 211 -7.70 -3.75 18.01
C ILE A 211 -8.09 -2.46 18.74
N ILE A 212 -8.89 -1.62 18.08
CA ILE A 212 -9.57 -0.44 18.65
C ILE A 212 -11.09 -0.59 18.48
N ASN A 213 -11.87 0.21 19.20
CA ASN A 213 -13.32 0.11 19.25
C ASN A 213 -13.96 1.24 18.41
N GLU A 214 -15.03 0.93 17.67
CA GLU A 214 -15.86 1.91 16.94
C GLU A 214 -16.52 2.95 17.86
N LEU A 215 -16.72 2.58 19.13
CA LEU A 215 -17.24 3.46 20.18
C LEU A 215 -16.15 4.32 20.86
N ASP A 216 -14.90 4.26 20.40
CA ASP A 216 -13.82 5.12 20.89
C ASP A 216 -13.84 6.46 20.13
N PRO A 217 -14.20 7.59 20.77
CA PRO A 217 -14.29 8.89 20.10
C PRO A 217 -12.93 9.51 19.74
N ALA A 218 -11.81 8.85 20.06
CA ALA A 218 -10.46 9.36 19.77
C ALA A 218 -10.20 9.58 18.27
N VAL A 219 -10.73 8.72 17.38
CA VAL A 219 -10.42 8.75 15.95
C VAL A 219 -11.57 9.36 15.12
N PRO A 220 -11.52 10.65 14.75
CA PRO A 220 -12.57 11.28 13.94
C PRO A 220 -12.40 10.96 12.45
N ILE A 221 -12.53 9.67 12.09
CA ILE A 221 -12.28 9.12 10.74
C ILE A 221 -13.03 9.91 9.66
N ASN A 222 -14.33 10.17 9.85
CA ASN A 222 -15.14 11.01 8.97
C ASN A 222 -14.53 12.39 8.71
N ASN A 223 -13.95 13.03 9.72
CA ASN A 223 -13.40 14.39 9.60
C ASN A 223 -12.00 14.38 8.98
N PHE A 224 -11.26 13.27 9.11
CA PHE A 224 -10.01 13.03 8.38
C PHE A 224 -10.25 12.78 6.89
N VAL A 225 -11.26 11.96 6.56
CA VAL A 225 -11.71 11.74 5.17
C VAL A 225 -12.18 13.07 4.55
N ASN A 226 -12.98 13.86 5.26
CA ASN A 226 -13.34 15.20 4.78
C ASN A 226 -12.12 16.14 4.66
N GLY A 227 -11.15 16.05 5.59
CA GLY A 227 -9.89 16.79 5.49
C GLY A 227 -9.11 16.48 4.21
N ILE A 228 -8.95 15.20 3.85
CA ILE A 228 -8.32 14.80 2.58
C ILE A 228 -9.16 15.27 1.38
N LEU A 229 -10.49 15.09 1.41
CA LEU A 229 -11.38 15.54 0.32
C LEU A 229 -11.32 17.06 0.10
N THR A 230 -11.05 17.87 1.12
CA THR A 230 -10.87 19.33 0.96
C THR A 230 -9.55 19.73 0.31
N MET A 231 -8.64 18.78 0.06
CA MET A 231 -7.37 19.04 -0.63
C MET A 231 -7.48 18.85 -2.15
N GLU A 232 -8.60 18.33 -2.67
CA GLU A 232 -8.89 18.32 -4.10
C GLU A 232 -9.14 19.77 -4.58
N GLN A 233 -8.20 20.35 -5.34
CA GLN A 233 -8.25 21.76 -5.73
C GLN A 233 -9.03 21.96 -7.04
N ASP A 234 -9.86 23.01 -7.08
CA ASP A 234 -10.55 23.54 -8.27
C ASP A 234 -11.28 22.52 -9.16
N SER A 235 -11.76 21.41 -8.58
CA SER A 235 -12.36 20.25 -9.29
C SER A 235 -11.47 19.61 -10.37
N SER A 236 -10.17 19.90 -10.33
CA SER A 236 -9.17 19.40 -11.28
C SER A 236 -8.82 17.92 -11.12
N GLY A 237 -9.22 17.30 -10.01
CA GLY A 237 -8.74 15.97 -9.58
C GLY A 237 -7.38 15.98 -8.89
N ALA A 238 -6.62 17.07 -8.93
CA ALA A 238 -5.34 17.19 -8.24
C ALA A 238 -5.53 17.46 -6.74
N PHE A 239 -4.83 16.68 -5.90
CA PHE A 239 -4.82 16.85 -4.45
C PHE A 239 -3.57 17.63 -4.00
N ALA A 240 -3.77 18.81 -3.43
CA ALA A 240 -2.70 19.59 -2.82
C ALA A 240 -2.16 18.90 -1.56
N ILE A 241 -0.84 18.94 -1.36
CA ILE A 241 -0.17 18.08 -0.38
C ILE A 241 -0.17 18.67 1.02
N HIS A 242 0.11 19.96 1.15
CA HIS A 242 0.18 20.64 2.45
C HIS A 242 -1.15 21.32 2.79
N PHE A 243 -1.70 21.04 3.97
CA PHE A 243 -2.96 21.64 4.43
C PHE A 243 -2.84 23.17 4.46
N GLY A 244 -3.72 23.85 3.71
CA GLY A 244 -3.68 25.30 3.53
C GLY A 244 -2.75 25.81 2.42
N SER A 245 -2.15 24.92 1.62
CA SER A 245 -1.45 25.27 0.37
C SER A 245 -2.38 25.18 -0.83
N ASN A 246 -2.20 26.11 -1.79
CA ASN A 246 -2.82 26.08 -3.10
C ASN A 246 -1.86 25.56 -4.19
N ASP A 247 -0.62 25.20 -3.84
CA ASP A 247 0.32 24.57 -4.76
C ASP A 247 0.01 23.07 -4.86
N ILE A 248 -0.59 22.68 -5.99
CA ILE A 248 -0.88 21.28 -6.34
C ILE A 248 0.34 20.53 -6.89
N HIS A 249 1.36 21.25 -7.37
CA HIS A 249 2.53 20.66 -8.03
C HIS A 249 3.68 20.35 -7.07
N GLN A 250 3.72 21.00 -5.90
CA GLN A 250 4.75 20.79 -4.90
C GLN A 250 4.77 19.34 -4.34
N GLY A 251 5.58 18.48 -4.97
CA GLY A 251 5.74 17.07 -4.58
C GLY A 251 4.60 16.17 -5.04
N ILE A 252 3.88 16.55 -6.10
CA ILE A 252 2.69 15.87 -6.65
C ILE A 252 2.90 14.37 -6.95
N GLU A 253 4.16 13.95 -7.10
CA GLU A 253 4.59 12.59 -7.36
C GLU A 253 4.59 11.67 -6.11
N PHE A 254 4.50 12.23 -4.90
CA PHE A 254 5.00 11.58 -3.67
C PHE A 254 3.98 11.17 -2.60
N TYR A 255 2.76 11.72 -2.63
CA TYR A 255 1.80 11.71 -1.51
C TYR A 255 0.29 11.66 -1.86
N PRO A 256 -0.18 11.99 -3.09
CA PRO A 256 -1.61 11.92 -3.40
C PRO A 256 -2.19 10.51 -3.50
N GLY A 257 -1.47 9.53 -4.04
CA GLY A 257 -2.01 8.18 -4.24
C GLY A 257 -2.26 7.45 -2.91
N GLU A 258 -1.47 7.77 -1.89
CA GLU A 258 -1.62 7.40 -0.49
C GLU A 258 -2.95 7.91 0.07
N ALA A 259 -3.23 9.18 -0.17
CA ALA A 259 -4.45 9.85 0.28
C ALA A 259 -5.68 9.28 -0.42
N LEU A 260 -5.60 9.06 -1.74
CA LEU A 260 -6.65 8.41 -2.53
C LEU A 260 -6.89 6.95 -2.08
N LEU A 261 -5.83 6.16 -1.82
CA LEU A 261 -5.97 4.81 -1.29
C LEU A 261 -6.64 4.81 0.09
N ALA A 262 -6.27 5.74 0.98
CA ALA A 262 -6.88 5.87 2.30
C ALA A 262 -8.38 6.22 2.22
N LEU A 263 -8.77 7.06 1.25
CA LEU A 263 -10.18 7.34 0.95
C LEU A 263 -10.91 6.06 0.51
N LEU A 264 -10.37 5.34 -0.48
CA LEU A 264 -10.98 4.10 -1.02
C LEU A 264 -11.07 2.99 0.03
N ASP A 265 -10.04 2.80 0.85
CA ASP A 265 -10.00 1.74 1.84
C ASP A 265 -11.00 1.99 2.99
N THR A 266 -11.12 3.25 3.43
CA THR A 266 -12.12 3.66 4.42
C THR A 266 -13.53 3.64 3.83
N TYR A 267 -13.71 3.99 2.55
CA TYR A 267 -14.99 3.84 1.83
C TYR A 267 -15.44 2.38 1.74
N GLN A 268 -14.55 1.46 1.35
CA GLN A 268 -14.88 0.04 1.24
C GLN A 268 -15.20 -0.54 2.62
N PHE A 269 -14.46 -0.16 3.67
CA PHE A 269 -14.76 -0.55 5.05
C PHE A 269 -16.16 -0.09 5.50
N ALA A 270 -16.46 1.20 5.36
CA ALA A 270 -17.76 1.75 5.75
C ALA A 270 -18.93 1.13 4.97
N THR A 271 -18.70 0.77 3.70
CA THR A 271 -19.71 0.14 2.84
C THR A 271 -19.96 -1.33 3.24
N LEU A 272 -18.90 -2.14 3.38
CA LEU A 272 -19.01 -3.55 3.79
C LEU A 272 -19.54 -3.72 5.23
N GLN A 273 -19.20 -2.81 6.15
CA GLN A 273 -19.80 -2.83 7.49
C GLN A 273 -21.32 -2.60 7.45
N GLY A 274 -21.84 -1.82 6.49
CA GLY A 274 -23.27 -1.57 6.32
C GLY A 274 -24.10 -2.85 6.17
N GLU A 275 -23.52 -3.93 5.63
CA GLU A 275 -24.19 -5.22 5.45
C GLU A 275 -24.17 -6.11 6.70
N CYS A 276 -23.11 -6.00 7.51
CA CYS A 276 -22.94 -6.79 8.73
C CYS A 276 -23.65 -6.19 9.96
N VAL A 277 -23.96 -4.88 9.94
CA VAL A 277 -24.51 -4.16 11.11
C VAL A 277 -26.01 -4.43 11.28
N LYS A 278 -26.30 -5.51 12.01
CA LYS A 278 -27.60 -5.71 12.66
C LYS A 278 -27.64 -4.92 13.97
N GLN A 279 -28.18 -3.71 13.90
CA GLN A 279 -28.56 -2.85 15.04
C GLN A 279 -27.42 -2.50 16.03
N GLY A 280 -26.78 -1.34 15.84
CA GLY A 280 -26.23 -0.57 16.97
C GLY A 280 -24.85 0.06 16.85
N THR A 281 -24.10 -0.17 15.77
CA THR A 281 -22.77 0.47 15.60
C THR A 281 -22.87 1.92 15.11
N THR A 282 -21.80 2.68 15.32
CA THR A 282 -21.66 4.06 14.84
C THR A 282 -21.22 4.06 13.38
N GLN A 283 -21.87 4.86 12.52
CA GLN A 283 -21.41 5.03 11.14
C GLN A 283 -20.03 5.71 11.10
N VAL A 284 -19.03 4.98 10.61
CA VAL A 284 -17.63 5.43 10.49
C VAL A 284 -17.47 6.64 9.54
N LEU A 285 -18.31 6.70 8.50
CA LEU A 285 -18.45 7.84 7.60
C LEU A 285 -19.91 8.31 7.61
N ALA A 286 -20.12 9.63 7.64
CA ALA A 286 -21.43 10.19 7.32
C ALA A 286 -21.74 9.95 5.83
N LYS A 287 -23.02 9.69 5.50
CA LYS A 287 -23.43 9.34 4.12
C LYS A 287 -22.95 10.37 3.08
N SER A 288 -23.07 11.68 3.36
CA SER A 288 -22.56 12.74 2.47
C SER A 288 -21.03 12.75 2.30
N THR A 289 -20.28 12.22 3.27
CA THR A 289 -18.82 11.99 3.15
C THR A 289 -18.58 10.78 2.23
N GLN A 290 -19.23 9.65 2.48
CA GLN A 290 -19.14 8.42 1.69
C GLN A 290 -19.45 8.68 0.20
N ASP A 291 -20.55 9.39 -0.07
CA ASP A 291 -21.01 9.75 -1.43
C ASP A 291 -20.05 10.73 -2.16
N SER A 292 -19.10 11.34 -1.45
CA SER A 292 -18.09 12.21 -2.05
C SER A 292 -16.81 11.47 -2.46
N VAL A 293 -16.55 10.27 -1.90
CA VAL A 293 -15.24 9.60 -2.06
C VAL A 293 -15.00 9.17 -3.50
N LEU A 294 -15.85 8.29 -4.06
CA LEU A 294 -15.59 7.76 -5.40
C LEU A 294 -15.55 8.84 -6.49
N PRO A 295 -16.46 9.85 -6.53
CA PRO A 295 -16.35 10.93 -7.50
C PRO A 295 -15.04 11.72 -7.41
N ALA A 296 -14.48 11.93 -6.20
CA ALA A 296 -13.20 12.61 -6.02
C ALA A 296 -12.02 11.74 -6.46
N VAL A 297 -12.03 10.44 -6.14
CA VAL A 297 -10.96 9.52 -6.54
C VAL A 297 -10.97 9.25 -8.05
N ILE A 298 -12.13 9.25 -8.72
CA ILE A 298 -12.24 9.11 -10.18
C ILE A 298 -11.69 10.36 -10.90
N ARG A 299 -11.97 11.58 -10.41
CA ARG A 299 -11.29 12.78 -10.92
C ARG A 299 -9.78 12.73 -10.66
N GLY A 300 -9.37 12.19 -9.51
CA GLY A 300 -7.97 11.85 -9.24
C GLY A 300 -7.36 10.92 -10.30
N PHE A 301 -8.01 9.81 -10.63
CA PHE A 301 -7.59 8.90 -11.70
C PHE A 301 -7.44 9.61 -13.06
N GLN A 302 -8.45 10.40 -13.44
CA GLN A 302 -8.45 11.17 -14.69
C GLN A 302 -7.27 12.15 -14.73
N PHE A 303 -7.00 12.87 -13.62
CA PHE A 303 -5.87 13.79 -13.51
C PHE A 303 -4.51 13.07 -13.53
N TYR A 304 -4.27 12.12 -12.61
CA TYR A 304 -2.95 11.51 -12.44
C TYR A 304 -2.54 10.63 -13.61
N SER A 305 -3.49 9.93 -14.25
CA SER A 305 -3.20 9.18 -15.47
C SER A 305 -2.88 10.10 -16.65
N GLN A 306 -3.56 11.24 -16.80
CA GLN A 306 -3.20 12.24 -17.81
C GLN A 306 -1.82 12.86 -17.52
N TYR A 307 -1.55 13.23 -16.26
CA TYR A 307 -0.28 13.81 -15.82
C TYR A 307 0.91 12.88 -16.12
N TYR A 308 0.76 11.57 -15.85
CA TYR A 308 1.75 10.56 -16.20
C TYR A 308 1.91 10.39 -17.73
N ARG A 309 0.79 10.21 -18.46
CA ARG A 309 0.80 9.97 -19.91
C ARG A 309 1.35 11.16 -20.72
N GLN A 310 1.34 12.36 -20.16
CA GLN A 310 2.00 13.55 -20.71
C GLN A 310 3.53 13.57 -20.50
N GLY A 311 4.09 12.67 -19.68
CA GLY A 311 5.51 12.63 -19.35
C GLY A 311 5.94 13.63 -18.28
N ASN A 312 5.00 14.13 -17.45
CA ASN A 312 5.32 15.14 -16.42
C ASN A 312 6.05 14.55 -15.20
N VAL A 313 5.97 13.22 -14.99
CA VAL A 313 6.66 12.51 -13.90
C VAL A 313 8.11 12.23 -14.31
N ASP A 314 9.09 12.75 -13.54
CA ASP A 314 10.50 12.47 -13.81
C ASP A 314 10.81 10.96 -13.70
N SER A 315 11.66 10.48 -14.61
CA SER A 315 12.30 9.16 -14.61
C SER A 315 12.83 8.69 -13.24
N HIS A 316 13.31 9.61 -12.40
CA HIS A 316 13.80 9.33 -11.06
C HIS A 316 12.68 9.01 -10.06
N TYR A 317 11.50 9.59 -10.26
CA TYR A 317 10.32 9.41 -9.40
C TYR A 317 9.34 8.38 -9.93
N THR A 318 9.44 7.95 -11.19
CA THR A 318 8.53 6.97 -11.82
C THR A 318 8.33 5.71 -10.98
N GLY A 319 9.39 5.16 -10.38
CA GLY A 319 9.28 3.95 -9.55
C GLY A 319 8.52 4.16 -8.23
N PHE A 320 8.51 5.38 -7.71
CA PHE A 320 7.79 5.74 -6.49
C PHE A 320 6.36 6.17 -6.77
N PHE A 321 6.17 7.09 -7.72
CA PHE A 321 4.86 7.54 -8.17
C PHE A 321 4.03 6.36 -8.67
N GLY A 322 4.62 5.55 -9.55
CA GLY A 322 3.97 4.38 -10.12
C GLY A 322 3.57 3.36 -9.06
N ASN A 323 4.30 3.27 -7.95
CA ASN A 323 3.92 2.41 -6.83
C ASN A 323 2.50 2.75 -6.35
N TRP A 324 2.27 4.01 -6.00
CA TRP A 324 1.03 4.50 -5.40
C TRP A 324 -0.15 4.59 -6.31
N GLN A 325 0.09 5.08 -7.53
CA GLN A 325 -0.95 5.11 -8.51
C GLN A 325 -1.41 3.66 -8.80
N VAL A 326 -0.52 2.67 -8.80
CA VAL A 326 -0.90 1.27 -8.95
C VAL A 326 -1.87 0.78 -7.87
N GLN A 327 -1.62 0.87 -6.54
CA GLN A 327 -2.67 0.34 -5.63
C GLN A 327 -3.90 1.21 -5.56
N CYS A 328 -3.74 2.54 -5.58
CA CYS A 328 -4.87 3.44 -5.55
C CYS A 328 -5.85 3.06 -6.66
N PHE A 329 -5.32 2.79 -7.86
CA PHE A 329 -6.15 2.47 -9.00
C PHE A 329 -6.46 0.97 -9.14
N SER A 330 -5.69 0.04 -8.60
CA SER A 330 -6.10 -1.36 -8.43
C SER A 330 -7.20 -1.54 -7.36
N LYS A 331 -7.21 -0.70 -6.32
CA LYS A 331 -8.28 -0.62 -5.30
C LYS A 331 -9.52 0.08 -5.85
N LEU A 332 -9.36 1.10 -6.70
CA LEU A 332 -10.47 1.69 -7.47
C LEU A 332 -11.04 0.64 -8.43
N TRP A 333 -10.17 -0.10 -9.10
CA TRP A 333 -10.52 -1.19 -10.00
C TRP A 333 -11.35 -2.26 -9.29
N ASP A 334 -10.96 -2.70 -8.09
CA ASP A 334 -11.76 -3.63 -7.26
C ASP A 334 -13.18 -3.15 -7.04
N ILE A 335 -13.34 -1.87 -6.67
CA ILE A 335 -14.64 -1.28 -6.34
C ILE A 335 -15.50 -1.13 -7.59
N LEU A 336 -14.91 -0.70 -8.71
CA LEU A 336 -15.60 -0.60 -10.01
C LEU A 336 -15.98 -1.99 -10.54
N HIS A 337 -15.07 -2.96 -10.51
CA HIS A 337 -15.29 -4.33 -10.98
C HIS A 337 -16.33 -5.06 -10.13
N GLN A 338 -16.28 -4.93 -8.81
CA GLN A 338 -17.33 -5.46 -7.93
C GLN A 338 -18.70 -4.86 -8.28
N HIS A 339 -18.78 -3.54 -8.49
CA HIS A 339 -20.03 -2.91 -8.93
C HIS A 339 -20.47 -3.35 -10.34
N GLU A 340 -19.57 -3.53 -11.32
CA GLU A 340 -19.89 -4.06 -12.66
C GLU A 340 -20.37 -5.53 -12.63
N VAL A 341 -20.03 -6.29 -11.59
CA VAL A 341 -20.44 -7.70 -11.40
C VAL A 341 -21.75 -7.82 -10.60
N GLU A 342 -21.99 -6.90 -9.65
CA GLU A 342 -23.16 -6.91 -8.76
C GLU A 342 -24.34 -6.07 -9.29
N SER A 343 -24.09 -5.11 -10.19
CA SER A 343 -25.09 -4.19 -10.76
C SER A 343 -25.06 -4.24 -12.30
N GLU A 344 -26.24 -4.39 -12.92
CA GLU A 344 -26.38 -4.30 -14.38
C GLU A 344 -26.18 -2.86 -14.91
N GLU A 345 -26.17 -1.84 -14.04
CA GLU A 345 -25.86 -0.45 -14.40
C GLU A 345 -24.45 -0.03 -13.91
N PRO A 346 -23.65 0.66 -14.75
CA PRO A 346 -22.29 1.07 -14.42
C PRO A 346 -22.27 2.20 -13.39
N LEU A 347 -21.35 2.10 -12.43
CA LEU A 347 -21.20 3.09 -11.36
C LEU A 347 -20.88 4.48 -11.93
N LEU A 348 -21.71 5.47 -11.59
CA LEU A 348 -21.63 6.87 -12.09
C LEU A 348 -21.81 7.04 -13.62
N GLY A 349 -22.13 5.98 -14.37
CA GLY A 349 -22.44 6.06 -15.81
C GLY A 349 -21.25 6.00 -16.76
N GLU A 350 -20.00 5.96 -16.26
CA GLU A 350 -18.79 5.89 -17.10
C GLU A 350 -18.55 4.46 -17.60
N GLN A 351 -18.91 4.18 -18.86
CA GLN A 351 -18.73 2.85 -19.46
C GLN A 351 -17.24 2.53 -19.70
N ASN A 352 -16.83 1.32 -19.32
CA ASN A 352 -15.45 0.79 -19.44
C ASN A 352 -14.40 1.46 -18.52
N LEU A 353 -14.80 2.27 -17.53
CA LEU A 353 -13.84 2.90 -16.60
C LEU A 353 -12.93 1.86 -15.91
N ALA A 354 -13.45 0.68 -15.55
CA ALA A 354 -12.63 -0.40 -15.01
C ALA A 354 -11.56 -0.94 -15.99
N ASP A 355 -11.82 -0.96 -17.31
CA ASP A 355 -10.80 -1.34 -18.29
C ASP A 355 -9.73 -0.23 -18.42
N GLU A 356 -10.10 1.05 -18.43
CA GLU A 356 -9.14 2.17 -18.51
C GLU A 356 -8.23 2.30 -17.27
N VAL A 357 -8.81 2.02 -16.09
CA VAL A 357 -8.10 1.97 -14.81
C VAL A 357 -7.08 0.82 -14.79
N ALA A 358 -7.45 -0.36 -15.31
CA ALA A 358 -6.53 -1.49 -15.43
C ALA A 358 -5.42 -1.26 -16.48
N ASP A 359 -5.75 -0.71 -17.65
CA ASP A 359 -4.76 -0.33 -18.66
C ASP A 359 -3.70 0.63 -18.07
N TYR A 360 -4.12 1.61 -17.26
CA TYR A 360 -3.19 2.52 -16.58
C TYR A 360 -2.32 1.82 -15.52
N VAL A 361 -2.88 0.90 -14.73
CA VAL A 361 -2.09 0.07 -13.80
C VAL A 361 -1.00 -0.70 -14.56
N PHE A 362 -1.32 -1.28 -15.71
CA PHE A 362 -0.33 -2.02 -16.53
C PHE A 362 0.74 -1.11 -17.15
N GLU A 363 0.40 0.11 -17.59
CA GLU A 363 1.37 1.12 -18.05
C GLU A 363 2.42 1.46 -16.99
N LEU A 364 2.02 1.52 -15.72
CA LEU A 364 2.92 1.80 -14.60
C LEU A 364 3.79 0.59 -14.24
N CYS A 365 3.23 -0.63 -14.19
CA CYS A 365 4.00 -1.87 -13.99
C CYS A 365 5.05 -2.09 -15.10
N ASP A 366 4.72 -1.75 -16.34
CA ASP A 366 5.65 -1.78 -17.47
C ASP A 366 6.81 -0.78 -17.31
N SER A 367 6.55 0.43 -16.81
CA SER A 367 7.59 1.41 -16.47
C SER A 367 8.44 0.98 -15.27
N ILE A 368 7.85 0.38 -14.24
CA ILE A 368 8.59 -0.18 -13.09
C ILE A 368 9.56 -1.26 -13.56
N THR A 369 9.11 -2.25 -14.33
CA THR A 369 9.98 -3.31 -14.87
C THR A 369 11.03 -2.81 -15.88
N SER A 370 10.74 -1.73 -16.60
CA SER A 370 11.66 -1.07 -17.54
C SER A 370 12.71 -0.18 -16.86
N SER A 371 12.49 0.20 -15.60
CA SER A 371 13.39 1.09 -14.84
C SER A 371 14.79 0.51 -14.63
N VAL A 372 15.78 1.38 -14.44
CA VAL A 372 17.20 0.99 -14.32
C VAL A 372 17.40 -0.04 -13.21
N SER A 373 16.85 0.17 -12.01
CA SER A 373 17.05 -0.71 -10.85
C SER A 373 16.47 -2.11 -11.07
N TRP A 374 15.30 -2.23 -11.71
CA TRP A 374 14.71 -3.52 -12.08
C TRP A 374 15.50 -4.21 -13.20
N GLN A 375 16.02 -3.45 -14.17
CA GLN A 375 16.92 -3.98 -15.19
C GLN A 375 18.29 -4.44 -14.63
N GLN A 376 18.80 -3.82 -13.56
CA GLN A 376 20.00 -4.31 -12.84
C GLN A 376 19.68 -5.55 -11.99
N LEU A 377 18.52 -5.59 -11.33
CA LEU A 377 18.02 -6.75 -10.58
C LEU A 377 17.96 -7.99 -11.47
N MET A 378 17.34 -7.90 -12.65
CA MET A 378 17.22 -9.04 -13.58
C MET A 378 18.58 -9.54 -14.07
N LYS A 379 19.54 -8.63 -14.34
CA LYS A 379 20.95 -8.94 -14.67
C LYS A 379 21.73 -9.56 -13.51
N GLY A 380 21.16 -9.61 -12.29
CA GLY A 380 21.81 -10.15 -11.10
C GLY A 380 22.82 -9.19 -10.45
N HIS A 381 22.83 -7.91 -10.84
CA HIS A 381 23.75 -6.90 -10.34
C HIS A 381 23.32 -6.35 -8.96
N PHE A 382 22.92 -7.25 -8.05
CA PHE A 382 22.21 -6.93 -6.81
C PHE A 382 22.91 -5.90 -5.90
N ARG A 383 24.25 -5.76 -5.96
CA ARG A 383 25.00 -4.76 -5.18
C ARG A 383 24.75 -3.31 -5.64
N SER A 384 24.26 -3.13 -6.87
CA SER A 384 23.95 -1.83 -7.49
C SER A 384 22.45 -1.50 -7.41
N VAL A 385 21.69 -2.23 -6.58
CA VAL A 385 20.23 -2.16 -6.50
C VAL A 385 19.81 -1.68 -5.11
N SER A 386 18.94 -0.68 -5.10
CA SER A 386 18.30 -0.09 -3.93
C SER A 386 17.17 -1.02 -3.43
N THR A 387 17.26 -1.50 -2.20
CA THR A 387 16.25 -2.44 -1.67
C THR A 387 14.88 -1.80 -1.57
N VAL A 388 14.80 -0.50 -1.27
CA VAL A 388 13.52 0.22 -1.18
C VAL A 388 12.83 0.28 -2.54
N GLU A 389 13.54 0.56 -3.63
CA GLU A 389 12.97 0.57 -4.99
C GLU A 389 12.50 -0.82 -5.45
N ILE A 390 13.11 -1.89 -4.97
CA ILE A 390 12.66 -3.26 -5.26
C ILE A 390 11.51 -3.68 -4.36
N ALA A 391 11.48 -3.30 -3.08
CA ALA A 391 10.34 -3.56 -2.22
C ALA A 391 9.10 -2.80 -2.73
N CYS A 392 9.24 -1.50 -2.99
CA CYS A 392 8.24 -0.65 -3.62
C CYS A 392 7.78 -1.17 -5.00
N GLY A 393 8.71 -1.53 -5.89
CA GLY A 393 8.30 -2.04 -7.20
C GLY A 393 7.64 -3.43 -7.12
N LEU A 394 8.06 -4.28 -6.19
CA LEU A 394 7.52 -5.63 -6.02
C LEU A 394 6.07 -5.58 -5.55
N GLU A 395 5.80 -4.66 -4.62
CA GLU A 395 4.46 -4.27 -4.20
C GLU A 395 3.57 -3.95 -5.41
N ALA A 396 3.83 -2.89 -6.18
CA ALA A 396 2.99 -2.57 -7.34
C ALA A 396 2.98 -3.66 -8.45
N LEU A 397 4.02 -4.48 -8.58
CA LEU A 397 3.98 -5.62 -9.51
C LEU A 397 3.05 -6.75 -9.03
N ALA A 398 2.81 -6.91 -7.73
CA ALA A 398 1.76 -7.81 -7.25
C ALA A 398 0.38 -7.30 -7.70
N ASP A 399 0.08 -6.01 -7.51
CA ASP A 399 -1.22 -5.41 -7.84
C ASP A 399 -1.54 -5.52 -9.34
N GLY A 400 -0.59 -5.15 -10.21
CA GLY A 400 -0.75 -5.29 -11.66
C GLY A 400 -0.82 -6.74 -12.13
N THR A 401 -0.09 -7.67 -11.48
CA THR A 401 -0.21 -9.11 -11.75
C THR A 401 -1.61 -9.62 -11.39
N ARG A 402 -2.11 -9.18 -10.24
CA ARG A 402 -3.38 -9.56 -9.65
C ARG A 402 -4.57 -9.07 -10.47
N VAL A 403 -4.59 -7.79 -10.87
CA VAL A 403 -5.63 -7.23 -11.75
C VAL A 403 -5.66 -7.98 -13.08
N ALA A 404 -4.49 -8.27 -13.66
CA ALA A 404 -4.38 -9.06 -14.88
C ALA A 404 -4.85 -10.51 -14.73
N PHE A 405 -4.69 -11.14 -13.56
CA PHE A 405 -5.23 -12.49 -13.30
C PHE A 405 -6.76 -12.50 -13.23
N THR A 406 -7.37 -11.55 -12.49
CA THR A 406 -8.83 -11.49 -12.37
C THR A 406 -9.48 -11.23 -13.72
N GLN A 407 -8.97 -10.26 -14.51
CA GLN A 407 -9.46 -9.98 -15.87
C GLN A 407 -9.39 -11.18 -16.83
N LEU A 408 -8.40 -12.08 -16.69
CA LEU A 408 -8.30 -13.30 -17.51
C LEU A 408 -9.18 -14.45 -17.01
N SER A 409 -9.59 -14.45 -15.75
CA SER A 409 -10.48 -15.48 -15.20
C SER A 409 -11.92 -15.34 -15.70
N GLU A 410 -12.30 -14.13 -16.10
CA GLU A 410 -13.63 -13.78 -16.60
C GLU A 410 -13.67 -13.68 -18.13
N SER A 411 -14.87 -13.48 -18.70
CA SER A 411 -15.14 -13.64 -20.13
C SER A 411 -14.50 -12.59 -21.07
N ARG A 412 -13.75 -11.61 -20.52
CA ARG A 412 -13.01 -10.57 -21.29
C ARG A 412 -11.86 -11.14 -22.15
N GLN A 413 -11.49 -12.42 -21.98
CA GLN A 413 -10.45 -13.14 -22.75
C GLN A 413 -10.43 -12.85 -24.27
N ARG A 414 -11.60 -12.70 -24.92
CA ARG A 414 -11.67 -12.42 -26.38
C ARG A 414 -11.05 -11.07 -26.75
N LYS A 415 -11.29 -10.00 -25.97
CA LYS A 415 -10.68 -8.68 -26.19
C LYS A 415 -9.18 -8.67 -25.82
N CYS A 416 -8.81 -9.31 -24.71
CA CYS A 416 -7.42 -9.31 -24.24
C CYS A 416 -6.47 -10.07 -25.19
N ALA A 417 -6.94 -11.15 -25.82
CA ALA A 417 -6.17 -11.88 -26.83
C ALA A 417 -5.83 -11.02 -28.07
N GLU A 418 -6.74 -10.12 -28.47
CA GLU A 418 -6.55 -9.21 -29.61
C GLU A 418 -5.60 -8.04 -29.30
N ARG A 419 -5.48 -7.64 -28.02
CA ARG A 419 -4.52 -6.61 -27.55
C ARG A 419 -3.07 -7.11 -27.40
N GLY A 420 -2.81 -8.41 -27.58
CA GLY A 420 -1.45 -8.94 -27.79
C GLY A 420 -0.52 -9.08 -26.58
N GLY A 421 -0.96 -8.72 -25.36
CA GLY A 421 -0.16 -8.80 -24.13
C GLY A 421 -0.73 -9.79 -23.10
N ASN A 422 0.01 -10.83 -22.72
CA ASN A 422 -0.36 -11.69 -21.59
C ASN A 422 0.20 -11.14 -20.26
N HIS A 423 -0.37 -10.02 -19.78
CA HIS A 423 0.11 -9.30 -18.60
C HIS A 423 0.20 -10.17 -17.34
N SER A 424 -0.73 -11.11 -17.15
CA SER A 424 -0.78 -12.02 -15.96
C SER A 424 0.50 -12.83 -15.72
N THR A 425 1.29 -13.09 -16.77
CA THR A 425 2.55 -13.84 -16.67
C THR A 425 3.79 -12.97 -16.95
N LYS A 426 3.60 -11.72 -17.36
CA LYS A 426 4.65 -10.78 -17.76
C LYS A 426 5.54 -10.36 -16.59
N TYR A 427 4.94 -10.14 -15.43
CA TYR A 427 5.61 -9.62 -14.24
C TYR A 427 6.18 -10.73 -13.32
N LEU A 428 5.67 -11.96 -13.40
CA LEU A 428 6.10 -13.08 -12.54
C LEU A 428 7.63 -13.31 -12.51
N PRO A 429 8.40 -13.24 -13.62
CA PRO A 429 9.85 -13.42 -13.58
C PRO A 429 10.58 -12.30 -12.82
N TYR A 430 9.99 -11.10 -12.77
CA TYR A 430 10.50 -9.97 -11.98
C TYR A 430 10.17 -10.16 -10.50
N ILE A 431 8.95 -10.61 -10.19
CA ILE A 431 8.49 -10.95 -8.84
C ILE A 431 9.38 -12.04 -8.22
N ASP A 432 9.57 -13.18 -8.89
CA ASP A 432 10.46 -14.26 -8.44
C ASP A 432 11.89 -13.72 -8.16
N LYS A 433 12.42 -12.88 -9.05
CA LYS A 433 13.77 -12.29 -8.91
C LYS A 433 13.87 -11.34 -7.72
N ALA A 434 12.83 -10.55 -7.47
CA ALA A 434 12.75 -9.65 -6.32
C ALA A 434 12.67 -10.43 -5.01
N VAL A 435 11.82 -11.46 -4.92
CA VAL A 435 11.71 -12.34 -3.75
C VAL A 435 13.07 -13.00 -3.43
N MET A 436 13.79 -13.50 -4.44
CA MET A 436 15.16 -14.01 -4.28
C MET A 436 16.14 -12.95 -3.75
N PHE A 437 16.06 -11.72 -4.25
CA PHE A 437 16.91 -10.61 -3.82
C PHE A 437 16.60 -10.16 -2.38
N LEU A 438 15.33 -10.01 -2.01
CA LEU A 438 14.92 -9.62 -0.66
C LEU A 438 15.31 -10.70 0.36
N THR A 439 15.23 -11.99 -0.02
CA THR A 439 15.80 -13.09 0.78
C THR A 439 17.30 -12.87 1.01
N ALA A 440 18.06 -12.57 -0.04
CA ALA A 440 19.51 -12.32 0.04
C ALA A 440 19.90 -11.04 0.81
N VAL A 441 19.01 -10.05 0.93
CA VAL A 441 19.16 -8.90 1.86
C VAL A 441 18.93 -9.34 3.30
N MET A 442 17.83 -10.08 3.55
CA MET A 442 17.43 -10.52 4.88
C MET A 442 18.42 -11.53 5.50
N ASP A 443 19.09 -12.33 4.67
CA ASP A 443 20.12 -13.30 5.07
C ASP A 443 21.47 -12.66 5.47
N GLN A 444 21.64 -11.35 5.30
CA GLN A 444 22.84 -10.64 5.78
C GLN A 444 22.85 -10.47 7.31
N VAL A 445 21.70 -10.56 7.96
CA VAL A 445 21.58 -10.44 9.42
C VAL A 445 21.51 -11.82 10.05
N PRO A 446 22.46 -12.21 10.94
CA PRO A 446 22.44 -13.53 11.57
C PRO A 446 21.15 -13.79 12.35
N THR A 447 20.62 -15.00 12.23
CA THR A 447 19.39 -15.43 12.93
C THR A 447 19.49 -15.17 14.43
N GLY A 448 18.56 -14.37 14.97
CA GLY A 448 18.51 -14.00 16.39
C GLY A 448 19.30 -12.73 16.76
N ALA A 449 20.05 -12.13 15.84
CA ALA A 449 20.56 -10.77 16.02
C ALA A 449 19.41 -9.74 15.97
N VAL A 450 19.64 -8.55 16.53
CA VAL A 450 18.70 -7.43 16.36
C VAL A 450 18.64 -7.09 14.86
N GLY A 451 17.43 -6.97 14.31
CA GLY A 451 17.23 -6.81 12.87
C GLY A 451 17.08 -8.12 12.08
N SER A 452 17.25 -9.29 12.70
CA SER A 452 17.04 -10.60 12.06
C SER A 452 15.61 -10.70 11.49
N GLY A 453 15.50 -10.70 10.16
CA GLY A 453 14.21 -10.74 9.45
C GLY A 453 13.71 -9.40 8.89
N GLY A 454 14.43 -8.31 9.15
CA GLY A 454 14.21 -7.02 8.51
C GLY A 454 14.86 -6.93 7.12
N LEU A 455 14.70 -5.77 6.49
CA LEU A 455 15.37 -5.40 5.25
C LEU A 455 16.15 -4.09 5.41
N GLY A 456 17.39 -4.09 4.94
CA GLY A 456 18.25 -2.91 4.86
C GLY A 456 18.17 -2.22 3.50
N HIS A 457 18.65 -0.97 3.44
CA HIS A 457 18.48 -0.12 2.24
C HIS A 457 19.22 -0.64 0.98
N ALA A 458 20.28 -1.43 1.12
CA ALA A 458 20.98 -2.12 0.03
C ALA A 458 21.81 -3.30 0.57
N LEU A 459 22.25 -4.24 -0.29
CA LEU A 459 23.12 -5.40 0.05
C LEU A 459 24.52 -5.07 0.61
N HIS A 460 24.80 -3.81 0.95
CA HIS A 460 26.07 -3.38 1.56
C HIS A 460 25.85 -2.54 2.84
N LEU A 461 24.61 -2.46 3.33
CA LEU A 461 24.22 -1.68 4.49
C LEU A 461 23.55 -2.60 5.52
N SER A 462 24.21 -2.81 6.66
CA SER A 462 23.71 -3.67 7.73
C SER A 462 22.51 -3.07 8.49
N GLU A 463 22.28 -1.75 8.41
CA GLU A 463 21.09 -1.10 8.98
C GLU A 463 19.80 -1.65 8.38
N GLN A 464 18.91 -2.18 9.24
CA GLN A 464 17.58 -2.66 8.86
C GLN A 464 16.52 -1.59 9.17
N ARG A 465 15.57 -1.39 8.26
CA ARG A 465 14.55 -0.34 8.31
C ARG A 465 13.14 -0.93 8.32
N LEU A 466 12.27 -0.38 9.15
CA LEU A 466 10.90 -0.88 9.28
C LEU A 466 10.05 -0.54 8.04
N ASP A 467 10.24 0.63 7.43
CA ASP A 467 9.49 1.02 6.22
C ASP A 467 9.83 0.13 5.00
N VAL A 468 11.12 -0.11 4.73
CA VAL A 468 11.55 -1.04 3.66
C VAL A 468 11.05 -2.48 3.92
N THR A 469 10.93 -2.88 5.19
CA THR A 469 10.41 -4.22 5.53
C THR A 469 8.89 -4.27 5.44
N GLY A 470 8.18 -3.19 5.79
CA GLY A 470 6.75 -3.02 5.57
C GLY A 470 6.42 -3.20 4.10
N HIS A 471 7.13 -2.49 3.23
CA HIS A 471 6.95 -2.60 1.79
C HIS A 471 7.02 -4.07 1.31
N ALA A 472 8.08 -4.79 1.71
CA ALA A 472 8.21 -6.21 1.38
C ALA A 472 7.23 -7.15 2.11
N VAL A 473 6.66 -6.76 3.26
CA VAL A 473 5.57 -7.48 3.92
C VAL A 473 4.32 -7.42 3.04
N ASN A 474 3.94 -6.24 2.58
CA ASN A 474 2.71 -6.05 1.84
C ASN A 474 2.78 -6.76 0.48
N ALA A 475 3.93 -6.66 -0.21
CA ALA A 475 4.27 -7.37 -1.45
C ALA A 475 3.96 -8.88 -1.45
N LEU A 476 3.91 -9.48 -0.26
CA LEU A 476 3.84 -10.93 -0.05
C LEU A 476 2.48 -11.39 0.51
N VAL A 477 1.53 -10.47 0.73
CA VAL A 477 0.20 -10.66 1.35
C VAL A 477 -0.93 -10.74 0.33
#